data_AF-A0A9D3MJ25-F1
#
_entry.id   AF-A0A9D3MJ25-F1
#
_cell.length_a   1.000
_cell.length_b   1.000
_cell.length_c   1.000
_cell.angle_alpha   90.00
_cell.angle_beta   90.00
_cell.angle_gamma   90.00
#
_symmetry.space_group_name_H-M   'P 1'
#
loop_
_entity.id
_entity.type
_entity.pdbx_description
1 polymer ?
#
loop_
_entity_poly.entity_id
_entity_poly.type
_entity_poly.pdbx_seq_one_letter_code
_entity_poly.pdbx_strand_id
1 'polypeptide(L)'
;MEIVGMYLFQLAFIGFLREALSAAKDCLHAGDSCSSDEACSPRLRTLRQCVAGDGSMKLGPSARSHCENAVSALLSSPLHGCQCKRGMKREKNCLSIYWSLHQSVLHGLSLVES
;
A
#
# COMPACT_ATOMS: atom_id res chain seq x y z
N MET A 1 -38.28 14.61 17.27
CA MET A 1 -36.98 13.97 16.97
C MET A 1 -36.15 15.05 16.31
N GLU A 2 -35.35 15.72 17.14
CA GLU A 2 -34.81 17.05 16.85
C GLU A 2 -33.74 17.04 15.76
N ILE A 3 -33.59 18.16 15.04
CA ILE A 3 -32.53 18.44 14.04
C ILE A 3 -31.14 18.06 14.57
N VAL A 4 -30.92 18.23 15.87
CA VAL A 4 -29.70 17.84 16.60
C VAL A 4 -29.42 16.34 16.49
N GLY A 5 -30.44 15.48 16.55
CA GLY A 5 -30.31 14.04 16.40
C GLY A 5 -29.87 13.63 14.99
N MET A 6 -30.36 14.30 13.95
CA MET A 6 -29.91 14.07 12.57
C MET A 6 -28.44 14.51 12.37
N TYR A 7 -28.03 15.65 12.94
CA TYR A 7 -26.64 16.11 12.88
C TYR A 7 -25.68 15.15 13.59
N LEU A 8 -26.06 14.62 14.75
CA LEU A 8 -25.26 13.63 15.47
C LEU A 8 -25.13 12.32 14.68
N PHE A 9 -26.21 11.86 14.04
CA PHE A 9 -26.18 10.68 13.17
C PHE A 9 -25.29 10.91 11.94
N GLN A 10 -25.39 12.08 11.29
CA GLN A 10 -24.55 12.45 10.16
C GLN A 10 -23.07 12.51 10.55
N LEU A 11 -22.72 13.13 11.68
CA LEU A 11 -21.34 13.17 12.18
C LEU A 11 -20.78 11.78 12.50
N ALA A 12 -21.61 10.91 13.08
CA ALA A 12 -21.23 9.52 13.34
C ALA A 12 -20.99 8.74 12.03
N PHE A 13 -21.84 8.95 11.02
CA PHE A 13 -21.70 8.34 9.70
C PHE A 13 -20.44 8.82 8.98
N ILE A 14 -20.16 10.13 9.03
CA ILE A 14 -18.93 10.73 8.46
C ILE A 14 -17.68 10.20 9.18
N GLY A 15 -17.72 10.05 10.51
CA GLY A 15 -16.65 9.43 11.28
C GLY A 15 -16.41 7.98 10.84
N PHE A 16 -17.45 7.16 10.80
CA PHE A 16 -17.35 5.77 10.36
C PHE A 16 -16.80 5.65 8.93
N LEU A 17 -17.27 6.50 8.01
CA LEU A 17 -16.78 6.53 6.64
C LEU A 17 -15.29 6.94 6.58
N ARG A 18 -14.85 7.86 7.45
CA ARG A 18 -13.45 8.28 7.52
C ARG A 18 -12.55 7.19 8.10
N GLU A 19 -13.00 6.47 9.12
CA GLU A 19 -12.30 5.30 9.64
C GLU A 19 -12.20 4.19 8.58
N ALA A 20 -13.29 3.90 7.86
CA ALA A 20 -13.30 2.91 6.79
C ALA A 20 -12.37 3.31 5.63
N LEU A 21 -12.37 4.57 5.22
CA LEU A 21 -11.49 5.10 4.17
C LEU A 21 -10.02 5.12 4.62
N SER A 22 -9.78 5.35 5.91
CA SER A 22 -8.43 5.26 6.48
C SER A 22 -7.95 3.81 6.55
N ALA A 23 -8.82 2.87 6.91
CA ALA A 23 -8.50 1.45 6.96
C ALA A 23 -8.26 0.87 5.55
N ALA A 24 -8.99 1.37 4.56
CA ALA A 24 -8.74 1.06 3.15
C ALA A 24 -7.36 1.53 2.66
N LYS A 25 -6.75 2.50 3.35
CA LYS A 25 -5.41 3.00 3.05
C LYS A 25 -4.31 2.36 3.90
N ASP A 26 -4.60 1.43 4.81
CA ASP A 26 -3.54 0.80 5.60
C ASP A 26 -2.71 -0.16 4.73
N CYS A 27 -1.40 0.08 4.60
CA CYS A 27 -0.53 -0.78 3.77
C CYS A 27 -0.54 -2.25 4.20
N LEU A 28 -0.79 -2.50 5.48
CA LEU A 28 -0.90 -3.85 6.02
C LEU A 28 -2.14 -4.58 5.46
N HIS A 29 -3.30 -3.92 5.50
CA HIS A 29 -4.55 -4.49 5.01
C HIS A 29 -4.54 -4.61 3.48
N ALA A 30 -4.08 -3.58 2.78
CA ALA A 30 -3.93 -3.62 1.33
C ALA A 30 -2.98 -4.75 0.88
N GLY A 31 -1.87 -4.96 1.62
CA GLY A 31 -0.95 -6.07 1.39
C GLY A 31 -1.60 -7.45 1.60
N ASP A 32 -2.42 -7.62 2.64
CA ASP A 32 -3.17 -8.86 2.87
C ASP A 32 -4.23 -9.09 1.77
N SER A 33 -5.01 -8.07 1.41
CA SER A 33 -6.00 -8.15 0.31
C SER A 33 -5.35 -8.52 -1.02
N CYS A 34 -4.22 -7.91 -1.37
CA CYS A 34 -3.46 -8.25 -2.57
C CYS A 34 -2.85 -9.64 -2.50
N SER A 35 -2.47 -10.12 -1.31
CA SER A 35 -1.99 -11.49 -1.14
C SER A 35 -3.09 -12.52 -1.35
N SER A 36 -4.36 -12.16 -1.13
CA SER A 36 -5.52 -13.00 -1.39
C SER A 36 -6.01 -12.93 -2.85
N ASP A 37 -5.58 -11.94 -3.61
CA ASP A 37 -5.94 -11.76 -5.01
C ASP A 37 -4.97 -12.51 -5.95
N GLU A 38 -5.50 -13.31 -6.88
CA GLU A 38 -4.70 -14.16 -7.78
C GLU A 38 -3.84 -13.33 -8.77
N ALA A 39 -4.30 -12.13 -9.16
CA ALA A 39 -3.58 -11.27 -10.09
C ALA A 39 -2.51 -10.41 -9.39
N CYS A 40 -2.79 -9.98 -8.16
CA CYS A 40 -1.93 -9.11 -7.36
C CYS A 40 -0.87 -9.89 -6.56
N SER A 41 -1.22 -11.06 -6.03
CA SER A 41 -0.34 -11.88 -5.18
C SER A 41 1.00 -12.26 -5.83
N PRO A 42 1.13 -12.62 -7.12
CA PRO A 42 2.44 -12.90 -7.72
C PRO A 42 3.31 -11.64 -7.78
N ARG A 43 2.72 -10.47 -8.05
CA ARG A 43 3.44 -9.19 -8.11
C ARG A 43 3.94 -8.77 -6.73
N LEU A 44 3.13 -8.99 -5.69
CA LEU A 44 3.53 -8.76 -4.31
C LEU A 44 4.68 -9.68 -3.88
N ARG A 45 4.68 -10.95 -4.31
CA ARG A 45 5.82 -11.87 -4.07
C ARG A 45 7.08 -11.40 -4.79
N THR A 46 6.98 -11.00 -6.06
CA THR A 46 8.11 -10.43 -6.81
C THR A 46 8.66 -9.19 -6.11
N LEU A 47 7.81 -8.27 -5.67
CA LEU A 47 8.25 -7.08 -4.93
C LEU A 47 9.07 -7.47 -3.70
N ARG A 48 8.60 -8.44 -2.90
CA ARG A 48 9.34 -8.91 -1.72
C ARG A 48 10.72 -9.48 -2.07
N GLN A 49 10.85 -10.14 -3.22
CA GLN A 49 12.16 -10.64 -3.70
C GLN A 49 13.07 -9.50 -4.14
N CYS A 50 12.50 -8.43 -4.71
CA CYS A 50 13.24 -7.26 -5.16
C CYS A 50 13.84 -6.42 -4.03
N VAL A 51 13.21 -6.44 -2.86
CA VAL A 51 13.71 -5.79 -1.64
C VAL A 51 14.42 -6.75 -0.68
N ALA A 52 14.46 -8.06 -0.99
CA ALA A 52 15.23 -9.02 -0.21
C ALA A 52 16.74 -8.80 -0.44
N GLY A 53 17.46 -8.32 0.58
CA GLY A 53 18.90 -8.02 0.52
C GLY A 53 19.20 -6.51 0.57
N ASP A 54 20.27 -6.07 -0.10
CA ASP A 54 20.70 -4.66 -0.24
C ASP A 54 19.76 -3.82 -1.16
N GLY A 55 18.52 -4.28 -1.35
CA GLY A 55 17.53 -3.69 -2.27
C GLY A 55 17.87 -3.87 -3.76
N SER A 56 17.07 -3.22 -4.63
CA SER A 56 17.27 -3.23 -6.08
C SER A 56 18.60 -2.62 -6.55
N MET A 57 19.38 -2.02 -5.65
CA MET A 57 20.68 -1.40 -5.93
C MET A 57 21.74 -2.38 -6.42
N LYS A 58 21.71 -3.63 -5.95
CA LYS A 58 22.64 -4.68 -6.38
C LYS A 58 22.05 -5.59 -7.47
N LEU A 59 20.82 -5.35 -7.89
CA LEU A 59 20.18 -6.13 -8.95
C LEU A 59 20.66 -5.65 -10.32
N GLY A 60 21.03 -6.60 -11.20
CA GLY A 60 21.33 -6.29 -12.59
C GLY A 60 20.12 -5.69 -13.32
N PRO A 61 20.33 -4.99 -14.46
CA PRO A 61 19.29 -4.23 -15.15
C PRO A 61 18.05 -5.06 -15.52
N SER A 62 18.23 -6.33 -15.87
CA SER A 62 17.11 -7.24 -16.19
C SER A 62 16.26 -7.58 -14.95
N ALA A 63 16.90 -7.84 -13.80
CA ALA A 63 16.21 -8.15 -12.56
C ALA A 63 15.50 -6.91 -11.99
N ARG A 64 16.14 -5.74 -12.13
CA ARG A 64 15.53 -4.46 -11.84
C ARG A 64 14.23 -4.27 -12.64
N SER A 65 14.24 -4.41 -13.97
CA SER A 65 13.03 -4.26 -14.80
C SER A 65 11.85 -5.16 -14.40
N HIS A 66 12.13 -6.37 -13.87
CA HIS A 66 11.08 -7.26 -13.36
C HIS A 66 10.44 -6.72 -12.07
N CYS A 67 11.24 -6.11 -11.20
CA CYS A 67 10.75 -5.39 -10.04
C CYS A 67 9.91 -4.18 -10.45
N GLU A 68 10.36 -3.45 -11.47
CA GLU A 68 9.67 -2.28 -12.00
C GLU A 68 8.26 -2.61 -12.52
N ASN A 69 8.15 -3.69 -13.31
CA ASN A 69 6.86 -4.16 -13.79
C ASN A 69 5.94 -4.66 -12.65
N ALA A 70 6.51 -5.28 -11.61
CA ALA A 70 5.73 -5.73 -10.47
C ALA A 70 5.17 -4.57 -9.65
N VAL A 71 5.97 -3.53 -9.43
CA VAL A 71 5.57 -2.32 -8.72
C VAL A 71 4.48 -1.61 -9.49
N SER A 72 4.63 -1.44 -10.81
CA SER A 72 3.62 -0.79 -11.66
C SER A 72 2.25 -1.47 -11.58
N ALA A 73 2.21 -2.81 -11.57
CA ALA A 73 0.98 -3.56 -11.38
C ALA A 73 0.38 -3.40 -9.95
N LEU A 74 1.25 -3.22 -8.94
CA LEU A 74 0.82 -2.93 -7.57
C LEU A 74 0.32 -1.49 -7.40
N LEU A 75 0.78 -0.52 -8.21
CA LEU A 75 0.22 0.82 -8.26
C LEU A 75 -1.17 0.87 -8.91
N SER A 76 -1.51 -0.08 -9.78
CA SER A 76 -2.90 -0.27 -10.25
C SER A 76 -3.80 -1.00 -9.23
N SER A 77 -3.24 -1.42 -8.09
CA SER A 77 -3.92 -2.18 -7.03
C SER A 77 -4.18 -1.30 -5.79
N PRO A 78 -4.99 -1.73 -4.81
CA PRO A 78 -5.27 -0.94 -3.59
C PRO A 78 -4.05 -0.65 -2.69
N LEU A 79 -2.86 -1.13 -3.04
CA LEU A 79 -1.61 -0.74 -2.37
C LEU A 79 -1.15 0.68 -2.74
N HIS A 80 -1.71 1.26 -3.81
CA HIS A 80 -1.35 2.60 -4.23
C HIS A 80 -1.74 3.66 -3.19
N GLY A 81 -0.78 4.47 -2.76
CA GLY A 81 -1.01 5.54 -1.79
C GLY A 81 -1.37 5.06 -0.39
N CYS A 82 -1.05 3.81 -0.04
CA CYS A 82 -1.24 3.29 1.29
C CYS A 82 -0.37 4.05 2.32
N GLN A 83 -0.87 4.16 3.55
CA GLN A 83 -0.22 4.86 4.66
C GLN A 83 -0.12 3.92 5.86
N CYS A 84 0.83 4.21 6.74
CA CYS A 84 0.96 3.55 8.03
C CYS A 84 0.67 4.56 9.13
N LYS A 85 -0.28 4.25 10.01
CA LYS A 85 -0.54 5.07 11.21
C LYS A 85 0.46 4.77 12.31
N ARG A 86 0.97 5.82 12.94
CA ARG A 86 1.84 5.74 14.12
C ARG A 86 1.04 5.18 15.31
N GLY A 87 1.59 4.20 16.02
CA GLY A 87 0.95 3.56 17.18
C GLY A 87 0.07 2.35 16.84
N MET A 88 0.11 1.83 15.61
CA MET A 88 -0.61 0.60 15.25
C MET A 88 0.10 -0.65 15.80
N LYS A 89 -0.67 -1.67 16.21
CA LYS A 89 -0.13 -2.91 16.83
C LYS A 89 0.92 -3.65 15.98
N ARG A 90 0.95 -3.44 14.66
CA ARG A 90 1.89 -4.03 13.70
C ARG A 90 2.64 -2.95 12.89
N GLU A 91 2.99 -1.84 13.52
CA GLU A 91 3.60 -0.66 12.86
C GLU A 91 4.87 -1.02 12.08
N LYS A 92 5.76 -1.82 12.68
CA LYS A 92 6.99 -2.28 12.04
C LYS A 92 6.73 -3.05 10.73
N ASN A 93 5.71 -3.90 10.70
CA ASN A 93 5.36 -4.66 9.50
C ASN A 93 4.75 -3.75 8.42
N CYS A 94 3.90 -2.80 8.82
CA CYS A 94 3.34 -1.82 7.87
C CYS A 94 4.44 -0.98 7.23
N LEU A 95 5.34 -0.44 8.05
CA LEU A 95 6.49 0.33 7.56
C LEU A 95 7.36 -0.49 6.62
N SER A 96 7.59 -1.78 6.93
CA SER A 96 8.34 -2.67 6.03
C SER A 96 7.67 -2.77 4.64
N ILE A 97 6.35 -2.90 4.55
CA ILE A 97 5.62 -2.95 3.27
C ILE A 97 5.69 -1.59 2.56
N TYR A 98 5.41 -0.51 3.29
CA TYR A 98 5.44 0.86 2.77
C TYR A 98 6.79 1.21 2.14
N TRP A 99 7.88 1.00 2.88
CA TRP A 99 9.23 1.26 2.38
C TRP A 99 9.62 0.31 1.25
N SER A 100 9.07 -0.91 1.20
CA SER A 100 9.34 -1.83 0.08
C SER A 100 8.80 -1.30 -1.25
N LEU A 101 7.57 -0.77 -1.24
CA LEU A 101 6.99 -0.07 -2.38
C LEU A 101 7.77 1.22 -2.68
N HIS A 102 8.02 2.03 -1.66
CA HIS A 102 8.61 3.35 -1.86
C HIS A 102 10.09 3.32 -2.30
N GLN A 103 10.90 2.38 -1.80
CA GLN A 103 12.29 2.18 -2.21
C GLN A 103 12.38 1.81 -3.69
N SER A 104 11.47 0.94 -4.17
CA SER A 104 11.43 0.61 -5.59
C SER A 104 11.12 1.86 -6.43
N VAL A 105 10.09 2.63 -6.07
CA VAL A 105 9.69 3.88 -6.73
C VAL A 105 10.82 4.94 -6.74
N LEU A 106 11.44 5.22 -5.59
CA LEU A 106 12.51 6.22 -5.43
C LEU A 106 13.75 5.94 -6.29
N HIS A 107 14.06 4.67 -6.56
CA HIS A 107 15.29 4.29 -7.25
C HIS A 107 15.26 4.54 -8.77
N GLY A 108 14.27 5.29 -9.27
CA GLY A 108 14.13 5.66 -10.69
C GLY A 108 12.91 5.05 -11.37
N LEU A 109 12.01 4.46 -10.60
CA LEU A 109 10.67 4.03 -11.01
C LEU A 109 9.70 5.19 -10.84
N SER A 110 10.01 6.34 -11.45
CA SER A 110 9.00 7.37 -11.59
C SER A 110 8.00 6.86 -12.63
N LEU A 111 7.00 6.12 -12.16
CA LEU A 111 5.73 6.08 -12.87
C LEU A 111 5.27 7.52 -12.94
N VAL A 112 5.34 8.05 -14.15
CA VAL A 112 4.76 9.34 -14.49
C VAL A 112 3.33 9.35 -13.95
N GLU A 113 3.09 10.20 -12.96
CA GLU A 113 1.76 10.57 -12.51
C GLU A 113 1.04 11.14 -13.74
N SER A 114 0.04 10.43 -14.24
CA SER A 114 -0.89 10.87 -15.30
C SER A 114 -2.30 10.88 -14.77
#